data_AF-A0A960Y4L0-F1
#
_entry.id   AF-A0A960Y4L0-F1
#
_cell.length_a   1.000
_cell.length_b   1.000
_cell.length_c   1.000
_cell.angle_alpha   90.00
_cell.angle_beta   90.00
_cell.angle_gamma   90.00
#
_symmetry.space_group_name_H-M   'P 1'
#
loop_
_entity.id
_entity.type
_entity.pdbx_description
1 polymer ?
#
loop_
_entity_poly.entity_id
_entity_poly.type
_entity_poly.pdbx_seq_one_letter_code
_entity_poly.pdbx_strand_id
1 'polypeptide(L)'
;MKKTFVIDTNVLLHDPEALMKFPKHNIVIPLTVLEELDKMKRLPSDLGRNSRAVARKLVTLKNLGHGDFHKGLKLENGSEIRIETEI
;
A
#
# COMPACT_ATOMS: atom_id res chain seq x y z
N MET A 1 4.10 0.79 -21.76
CA MET A 1 3.15 -0.27 -21.34
C MET A 1 2.91 -0.16 -19.84
N LYS A 2 1.65 -0.04 -19.39
CA LYS A 2 1.30 0.01 -17.96
C LYS A 2 1.33 -1.43 -17.41
N LYS A 3 2.16 -1.71 -16.41
CA LYS A 3 2.21 -3.01 -15.73
C LYS A 3 1.37 -2.96 -14.45
N THR A 4 0.95 -4.13 -13.98
CA THR A 4 0.29 -4.31 -12.69
C THR A 4 1.23 -5.05 -11.75
N PHE A 5 1.48 -4.46 -10.58
CA PHE A 5 2.27 -5.06 -9.51
C PHE A 5 1.35 -5.41 -8.36
N VAL A 6 1.39 -6.67 -7.93
CA VAL A 6 0.76 -7.11 -6.69
C VAL A 6 1.80 -7.00 -5.59
N ILE A 7 1.48 -6.24 -4.55
CA ILE A 7 2.41 -5.96 -3.45
C ILE A 7 2.19 -6.94 -2.32
N ASP A 8 3.27 -7.52 -1.82
CA ASP A 8 3.33 -8.37 -0.64
C ASP A 8 3.64 -7.53 0.61
N THR A 9 3.16 -7.96 1.79
CA THR A 9 3.47 -7.37 3.09
C THR A 9 4.99 -7.26 3.31
N ASN A 10 5.78 -8.26 2.93
CA ASN A 10 7.23 -8.25 3.14
C ASN A 10 7.91 -7.06 2.45
N VAL A 11 7.46 -6.70 1.25
CA VAL A 11 7.97 -5.52 0.53
C VAL A 11 7.73 -4.26 1.35
N LEU A 12 6.53 -4.10 1.91
CA LEU A 12 6.13 -2.95 2.71
C LEU A 12 6.79 -2.91 4.10
N LEU A 13 7.06 -4.07 4.68
CA LEU A 13 7.75 -4.20 5.96
C LEU A 13 9.24 -3.86 5.86
N HIS A 14 9.89 -4.18 4.74
CA HIS A 14 11.28 -3.81 4.49
C HIS A 14 11.42 -2.38 3.94
N ASP A 15 10.44 -1.91 3.17
CA ASP A 15 10.45 -0.59 2.56
C ASP A 15 9.05 0.07 2.60
N PRO A 16 8.78 0.94 3.59
CA PRO A 16 7.49 1.60 3.70
C PRO A 16 7.19 2.58 2.56
N GLU A 17 8.19 2.95 1.76
CA GLU A 17 8.06 3.83 0.60
C GLU A 17 7.84 3.07 -0.72
N ALA A 18 7.80 1.74 -0.69
CA ALA A 18 7.71 0.92 -1.91
C ALA A 18 6.54 1.30 -2.81
N LEU A 19 5.38 1.67 -2.25
CA LEU A 19 4.20 2.09 -3.04
C LEU A 19 4.48 3.30 -3.94
N MET A 20 5.46 4.15 -3.62
CA MET A 20 5.81 5.32 -4.42
C MET A 20 6.83 5.00 -5.52
N LYS A 21 7.44 3.81 -5.49
CA LYS A 21 8.54 3.40 -6.38
C LYS A 21 8.07 2.77 -7.70
N PHE A 22 6.76 2.77 -7.97
CA PHE A 22 6.16 2.26 -9.21
C PHE A 22 5.44 3.38 -10.00
N PRO A 23 6.14 4.43 -10.46
CA PRO A 23 5.52 5.52 -11.18
C PRO A 23 4.86 5.01 -12.48
N LYS A 24 3.70 5.58 -12.82
CA LYS A 24 2.94 5.24 -14.05
C LYS A 24 2.51 3.76 -14.16
N HIS A 25 2.41 3.04 -13.04
CA HIS A 25 1.98 1.64 -13.00
C HIS A 25 0.77 1.42 -12.10
N ASN A 26 0.10 0.27 -12.28
CA ASN A 26 -0.96 -0.16 -11.38
C ASN A 26 -0.33 -0.91 -10.20
N ILE A 27 -0.80 -0.62 -9.01
CA ILE A 27 -0.37 -1.25 -7.76
C ILE A 27 -1.62 -1.87 -7.15
N VAL A 28 -1.59 -3.17 -6.90
CA VAL A 28 -2.66 -3.90 -6.22
C VAL A 28 -2.13 -4.31 -4.86
N ILE A 29 -2.87 -3.95 -3.81
CA ILE A 29 -2.63 -4.37 -2.44
C ILE A 29 -3.70 -5.40 -2.10
N PRO A 30 -3.35 -6.69 -1.93
CA PRO A 30 -4.28 -7.69 -1.44
C PRO A 30 -4.85 -7.27 -0.07
N LEU A 31 -6.12 -7.56 0.22
CA LEU A 31 -6.72 -7.29 1.53
C LEU A 31 -5.93 -7.97 2.66
N THR A 32 -5.45 -9.19 2.42
CA THR A 32 -4.63 -9.97 3.36
C THR A 32 -3.39 -9.21 3.83
N VAL A 33 -2.78 -8.40 2.95
CA VAL A 33 -1.61 -7.56 3.31
C VAL A 33 -1.98 -6.51 4.36
N LEU A 34 -3.18 -5.95 4.30
CA LEU A 34 -3.64 -4.98 5.30
C LEU A 34 -3.87 -5.64 6.66
N GLU A 35 -4.40 -6.86 6.67
CA GLU A 35 -4.59 -7.64 7.89
C GLU A 35 -3.26 -8.02 8.54
N GLU A 36 -2.27 -8.41 7.74
CA GLU A 36 -0.92 -8.73 8.20
C GLU A 36 -0.22 -7.48 8.76
N LEU A 37 -0.30 -6.35 8.05
CA LEU A 37 0.23 -5.09 8.54
C LEU A 37 -0.42 -4.71 9.88
N ASP A 38 -1.71 -4.95 10.08
CA ASP A 38 -2.38 -4.66 11.35
C ASP A 38 -1.85 -5.49 12.52
N LYS A 39 -1.58 -6.78 12.29
CA LYS A 39 -0.91 -7.65 13.27
C LYS A 39 0.49 -7.15 13.59
N MET A 40 1.26 -6.74 12.58
CA MET A 40 2.64 -6.29 12.74
C MET A 40 2.78 -4.98 13.53
N LYS A 41 1.81 -4.07 13.47
CA LYS A 41 1.84 -2.76 14.18
C LYS A 41 2.08 -2.89 15.69
N ARG A 42 1.73 -4.04 16.28
CA ARG A 42 1.84 -4.31 17.73
C ARG A 42 3.25 -4.65 18.17
N LEU A 43 4.15 -4.98 17.24
CA LEU A 43 5.51 -5.38 17.55
C LEU A 43 6.38 -4.16 17.91
N PRO A 44 7.14 -4.18 19.02
CA PRO A 44 8.11 -3.14 19.37
C PRO A 44 9.42 -3.37 18.61
N SER A 45 9.35 -3.51 17.29
CA SER A 45 10.49 -3.76 16.39
C SER A 45 10.48 -2.81 15.19
N ASP A 46 11.55 -2.83 14.39
CA ASP A 46 11.61 -2.07 13.15
C ASP A 46 10.51 -2.47 12.16
N LEU A 47 10.15 -3.75 12.09
CA LEU A 47 9.00 -4.23 11.30
C LEU A 47 7.68 -3.63 11.80
N GLY A 48 7.51 -3.53 13.12
CA GLY A 48 6.36 -2.85 13.73
C GLY A 48 6.35 -1.34 13.51
N ARG A 49 7.52 -0.69 13.42
CA ARG A 49 7.65 0.71 13.03
C ARG A 49 7.28 0.91 11.56
N ASN A 50 7.76 0.05 10.66
CA ASN A 50 7.53 0.14 9.22
C ASN A 50 6.06 -0.13 8.88
N SER A 51 5.44 -1.17 9.47
CA SER A 51 4.00 -1.42 9.29
C SER A 51 3.13 -0.23 9.73
N ARG A 52 3.47 0.43 10.84
CA ARG A 52 2.81 1.68 11.27
C ARG A 52 3.02 2.83 10.27
N ALA A 53 4.20 2.95 9.67
CA ALA A 53 4.48 3.96 8.65
C ALA A 53 3.66 3.74 7.37
N VAL A 54 3.61 2.49 6.89
CA VAL A 54 2.80 2.09 5.72
C VAL A 54 1.32 2.39 5.98
N ALA A 55 0.78 2.00 7.14
CA ALA A 55 -0.61 2.25 7.47
C ALA A 55 -0.96 3.74 7.51
N ARG A 56 -0.08 4.58 8.09
CA ARG A 56 -0.26 6.04 8.05
C ARG A 56 -0.27 6.56 6.62
N LYS A 57 0.64 6.08 5.77
CA LYS A 57 0.70 6.46 4.36
C LYS A 57 -0.58 6.13 3.62
N LEU A 58 -1.13 4.92 3.80
CA LEU A 58 -2.40 4.50 3.20
C LEU A 58 -3.56 5.39 3.65
N VAL A 59 -3.62 5.77 4.93
CA VAL A 59 -4.63 6.72 5.43
C VAL A 59 -4.46 8.10 4.79
N THR A 60 -3.23 8.63 4.73
CA THR A 60 -2.95 9.91 4.08
C THR A 60 -3.36 9.90 2.61
N LEU A 61 -3.04 8.83 1.89
CA LEU A 61 -3.39 8.65 0.49
C LEU A 61 -4.91 8.61 0.28
N LYS A 62 -5.65 7.89 1.13
CA LYS A 62 -7.12 7.89 1.12
C LYS A 62 -7.70 9.29 1.31
N ASN A 63 -7.14 10.06 2.24
CA ASN A 63 -7.63 11.41 2.57
C ASN A 63 -7.31 12.43 1.47
N LEU A 64 -6.15 12.33 0.81
CA LEU A 64 -5.72 13.25 -0.24
C LEU A 64 -6.43 13.00 -1.58
N GLY A 65 -6.65 11.74 -1.95
CA GLY A 65 -7.07 11.42 -3.31
C GLY A 65 -8.59 11.44 -3.57
N HIS A 66 -9.42 11.90 -2.62
CA HIS A 66 -10.90 11.91 -2.73
C HIS A 66 -11.49 10.61 -3.32
N GLY A 67 -10.86 9.48 -3.02
CA GLY A 67 -11.03 8.25 -3.78
C GLY A 67 -11.20 7.03 -2.88
N ASP A 68 -11.94 6.06 -3.41
CA ASP A 68 -12.10 4.74 -2.81
C ASP A 68 -11.02 3.82 -3.37
N PHE A 69 -10.26 3.14 -2.50
CA PHE A 69 -9.28 2.14 -2.94
C PHE A 69 -9.90 1.00 -3.75
N HIS A 70 -11.19 0.71 -3.59
CA HIS A 70 -11.91 -0.24 -4.45
C HIS A 70 -12.08 0.27 -5.88
N LYS A 71 -12.20 1.59 -6.07
CA LYS A 71 -12.32 2.22 -7.40
C LYS A 71 -10.97 2.61 -8.02
N GLY A 72 -9.90 2.57 -7.23
CA GLY A 72 -8.57 2.99 -7.62
C GLY A 72 -8.25 4.43 -7.23
N LEU A 73 -7.12 4.58 -6.56
CA LEU A 73 -6.58 5.86 -6.11
C LEU A 73 -5.43 6.27 -7.04
N LYS A 74 -5.64 7.30 -7.85
CA LYS A 74 -4.58 7.86 -8.69
C LYS A 74 -3.65 8.74 -7.89
N LEU A 75 -2.36 8.52 -8.05
CA LEU A 75 -1.29 9.31 -7.43
C LEU A 75 -0.74 10.34 -8.43
N GLU A 76 -0.10 11.39 -7.90
CA GLU A 76 0.52 12.45 -8.70
C GLU A 76 1.61 11.94 -9.67
N ASN A 77 2.30 10.86 -9.30
CA ASN A 77 3.31 10.21 -10.13
C ASN A 77 2.70 9.38 -11.30
N GLY A 78 1.39 9.46 -11.51
CA GLY A 78 0.64 8.76 -12.55
C GLY A 78 0.39 7.27 -12.27
N SER A 79 0.77 6.78 -11.09
CA SER A 79 0.42 5.42 -10.64
C SER A 79 -1.01 5.36 -10.08
N GLU A 80 -1.52 4.15 -9.95
CA GLU A 80 -2.87 3.90 -9.44
C GLU A 80 -2.86 2.74 -8.44
N ILE A 81 -3.33 2.99 -7.22
CA ILE A 81 -3.36 2.00 -6.14
C ILE A 81 -4.78 1.47 -5.96
N ARG A 82 -4.93 0.14 -5.90
CA ARG A 82 -6.19 -0.54 -5.61
C ARG A 82 -6.03 -1.54 -4.47
N ILE A 83 -7.08 -1.72 -3.69
CA ILE A 83 -7.18 -2.83 -2.73
C ILE A 83 -8.11 -3.89 -3.32
N GLU A 84 -7.64 -5.13 -3.40
CA GLU A 84 -8.43 -6.26 -3.93
C GLU A 84 -8.63 -7.32 -2.84
N THR A 85 -9.86 -7.83 -2.72
CA THR A 85 -10.25 -8.81 -1.71
C THR A 85 -10.07 -10.26 -2.16
N GLU A 86 -9.87 -10.49 -3.47
CA GLU A 86 -9.63 -11.79 -4.09
C GLU A 86 -8.48 -11.62 -5.10
N ILE A 87 -7.43 -12.43 -4.98
CA ILE A 87 -6.35 -12.57 -5.98
C ILE A 87 -6.16 -14.05 -6.25
#